data_AF-A0A6L9YW20-F1
#
_entry.id   AF-A0A6L9YW20-F1
#
_cell.length_a   1.000
_cell.length_b   1.000
_cell.length_c   1.000
_cell.angle_alpha   90.00
_cell.angle_beta   90.00
_cell.angle_gamma   90.00
#
_symmetry.space_group_name_H-M   'P 1'
#
loop_
_entity.id
_entity.type
_entity.pdbx_description
1 polymer ?
#
loop_
_entity_poly.entity_id
_entity_poly.type
_entity_poly.pdbx_seq_one_letter_code
_entity_poly.pdbx_strand_id
1 'polypeptide(L)'
;IHYFGLEPIINSGTVANIVFNMTPNGDFIFLEDDGDPGNGFSRLRSGDAGFETTIFADPTNSLTINGLNGNDALNIDPSLVNPIPAGGLFFNGGSGNNLLALLPATFNNVTYDFASASIGEIDLDGSIISYSGIEPVFDNITSTERVFNLPDLPNTLFLSDSNFPNNVSSRLTSLDSTPQIEFRNPSDDIFINGGTLVDKINIGDLEPELDATINFDTGLGNDVITSTVGLSLTQTLPDMNIFGGDHTGPTGDEFRLVSGSELGDFSLTMASNGDRLIGLEDELLILLNGIERFQNRVLFATHDIEFSRAMQARVGIARALINEPRLYFMDEPISTPELGPATGFYFESVVPTTALSLTTGIGDDELLVVGLPAGLNLTLDGGADNDILTVDPAHPATILNFEIVQALLEQFLPIIATP
;
A
#
# COMPACT_ATOMS: atom_id res chain seq x y z
N ILE A 1 -32.91 -10.84 39.45
CA ILE A 1 -32.69 -10.50 40.88
C ILE A 1 -32.49 -9.00 40.93
N HIS A 2 -33.12 -8.28 41.87
CA HIS A 2 -32.86 -6.85 42.07
C HIS A 2 -31.98 -6.73 43.31
N TYR A 3 -30.82 -6.09 43.20
CA TYR A 3 -29.86 -5.90 44.29
C TYR A 3 -29.33 -4.47 44.26
N PHE A 4 -28.70 -4.03 45.35
CA PHE A 4 -28.08 -2.71 45.50
C PHE A 4 -26.92 -2.80 46.51
N GLY A 5 -25.83 -2.08 46.27
CA GLY A 5 -24.69 -1.98 47.20
C GLY A 5 -23.95 -3.30 47.42
N LEU A 6 -23.91 -4.16 46.40
CA LEU A 6 -23.11 -5.39 46.41
C LEU A 6 -21.85 -5.12 45.60
N GLU A 7 -20.69 -5.17 46.27
CA GLU A 7 -19.40 -5.00 45.60
C GLU A 7 -18.39 -6.03 46.15
N PRO A 8 -17.87 -6.96 45.31
CA PRO A 8 -18.21 -7.22 43.91
C PRO A 8 -19.45 -8.12 43.73
N ILE A 9 -20.04 -8.14 42.52
CA ILE A 9 -21.01 -9.16 42.10
C ILE A 9 -20.23 -10.31 41.46
N ILE A 10 -20.52 -11.55 41.86
CA ILE A 10 -19.91 -12.74 41.27
C ILE A 10 -21.00 -13.61 40.65
N ASN A 11 -20.90 -13.85 39.35
CA ASN A 11 -21.75 -14.77 38.60
C ASN A 11 -20.93 -15.96 38.09
N SER A 12 -20.83 -17.00 38.91
CA SER A 12 -20.10 -18.24 38.57
C SER A 12 -20.92 -19.26 37.77
N GLY A 13 -22.10 -18.88 37.27
CA GLY A 13 -22.90 -19.75 36.43
C GLY A 13 -22.35 -19.86 35.01
N THR A 14 -22.19 -21.08 34.49
CA THR A 14 -21.86 -21.29 33.08
C THR A 14 -23.09 -21.02 32.22
N VAL A 15 -22.98 -20.06 31.30
CA VAL A 15 -24.03 -19.70 30.36
C VAL A 15 -23.45 -19.59 28.95
N ALA A 16 -24.30 -19.77 27.94
CA ALA A 16 -23.87 -19.62 26.56
C ALA A 16 -23.65 -18.14 26.20
N ASN A 17 -24.55 -17.26 26.66
CA ASN A 17 -24.54 -15.84 26.31
C ASN A 17 -24.64 -14.98 27.56
N ILE A 18 -23.88 -13.89 27.60
CA ILE A 18 -24.00 -12.84 28.62
C ILE A 18 -24.31 -11.52 27.93
N VAL A 19 -25.23 -10.75 28.51
CA VAL A 19 -25.58 -9.41 28.05
C VAL A 19 -25.49 -8.45 29.22
N PHE A 20 -24.63 -7.44 29.09
CA PHE A 20 -24.58 -6.28 29.97
C PHE A 20 -25.28 -5.10 29.29
N ASN A 21 -26.25 -4.52 29.98
CA ASN A 21 -26.80 -3.21 29.61
C ASN A 21 -26.24 -2.22 30.61
N MET A 22 -25.51 -1.24 30.09
CA MET A 22 -24.86 -0.22 30.90
C MET A 22 -25.88 0.81 31.38
N THR A 23 -25.41 1.91 31.97
CA THR A 23 -26.31 2.95 32.44
C THR A 23 -26.83 3.79 31.27
N PRO A 24 -27.85 4.65 31.47
CA PRO A 24 -28.24 5.63 30.45
C PRO A 24 -27.32 6.86 30.37
N ASN A 25 -26.21 6.89 31.11
CA ASN A 25 -25.20 7.95 31.08
C ASN A 25 -23.95 7.40 30.38
N GLY A 26 -22.99 8.26 30.06
CA GLY A 26 -21.71 7.78 29.55
C GLY A 26 -20.98 6.92 30.60
N ASP A 27 -20.57 5.74 30.18
CA ASP A 27 -19.90 4.74 31.02
C ASP A 27 -18.43 4.54 30.61
N PHE A 28 -17.53 4.51 31.60
CA PHE A 28 -16.13 4.15 31.38
C PHE A 28 -15.88 2.70 31.79
N ILE A 29 -15.78 1.80 30.80
CA ILE A 29 -15.91 0.35 30.98
C ILE A 29 -14.55 -0.32 30.76
N PHE A 30 -14.21 -1.27 31.61
CA PHE A 30 -13.10 -2.19 31.40
C PHE A 30 -13.58 -3.63 31.38
N LEU A 31 -13.18 -4.37 30.35
CA LEU A 31 -13.34 -5.81 30.19
C LEU A 31 -11.95 -6.45 30.24
N GLU A 32 -11.72 -7.32 31.22
CA GLU A 32 -10.39 -7.88 31.53
C GLU A 32 -10.52 -9.20 32.31
N ASP A 33 -9.43 -9.95 32.45
CA ASP A 33 -9.35 -11.12 33.35
C ASP A 33 -9.64 -10.73 34.81
N ASP A 34 -10.22 -11.65 35.58
CA ASP A 34 -10.62 -11.35 36.96
C ASP A 34 -9.44 -11.13 37.93
N GLY A 35 -8.22 -11.46 37.50
CA GLY A 35 -6.96 -11.35 38.24
C GLY A 35 -6.35 -12.71 38.57
N ASP A 36 -7.07 -13.81 38.35
CA ASP A 36 -6.62 -15.19 38.54
C ASP A 36 -6.54 -15.93 37.19
N PRO A 37 -5.39 -15.86 36.48
CA PRO A 37 -5.29 -16.26 35.08
C PRO A 37 -5.71 -17.70 34.82
N GLY A 38 -6.55 -17.89 33.79
CA GLY A 38 -6.90 -19.22 33.28
C GLY A 38 -7.93 -19.97 34.13
N ASN A 39 -8.58 -19.30 35.07
CA ASN A 39 -9.70 -19.86 35.83
C ASN A 39 -11.03 -19.86 35.04
N GLY A 40 -11.06 -19.23 33.85
CA GLY A 40 -12.25 -19.09 33.00
C GLY A 40 -13.24 -18.03 33.49
N PHE A 41 -12.74 -17.00 34.17
CA PHE A 41 -13.52 -15.86 34.63
C PHE A 41 -12.93 -14.55 34.12
N SER A 42 -13.83 -13.71 33.62
CA SER A 42 -13.56 -12.32 33.29
C SER A 42 -14.26 -11.40 34.28
N ARG A 43 -13.88 -10.12 34.26
CA ARG A 43 -14.58 -9.07 34.98
C ARG A 43 -14.92 -7.88 34.09
N LEU A 44 -16.09 -7.31 34.37
CA LEU A 44 -16.51 -6.01 33.86
C LEU A 44 -16.46 -5.02 35.03
N ARG A 45 -15.67 -3.96 34.92
CA ARG A 45 -15.59 -2.91 35.95
C ARG A 45 -15.77 -1.52 35.36
N SER A 46 -16.26 -0.62 36.19
CA SER A 46 -16.31 0.81 35.89
C SER A 46 -14.98 1.48 36.25
N GLY A 47 -14.49 2.38 35.41
CA GLY A 47 -13.35 3.25 35.70
C GLY A 47 -13.72 4.56 36.38
N ASP A 48 -15.01 4.91 36.40
CA ASP A 48 -15.56 6.17 36.92
C ASP A 48 -16.60 5.97 38.04
N ALA A 49 -16.76 4.73 38.52
CA ALA A 49 -17.75 4.30 39.51
C ALA A 49 -19.22 4.49 39.08
N GLY A 50 -19.51 4.42 37.78
CA GLY A 50 -20.87 4.43 37.22
C GLY A 50 -21.69 3.16 37.49
N PHE A 51 -21.04 2.01 37.68
CA PHE A 51 -21.66 0.72 37.98
C PHE A 51 -20.72 -0.21 38.78
N GLU A 52 -21.28 -1.21 39.46
CA GLU A 52 -20.52 -2.16 40.28
C GLU A 52 -19.74 -3.20 39.45
N THR A 53 -18.54 -3.56 39.91
CA THR A 53 -17.73 -4.63 39.30
C THR A 53 -18.47 -5.96 39.32
N THR A 54 -18.53 -6.62 38.16
CA THR A 54 -19.08 -7.96 38.00
C THR A 54 -18.00 -8.91 37.52
N ILE A 55 -17.70 -9.95 38.31
CA ILE A 55 -16.90 -11.10 37.91
C ILE A 55 -17.85 -12.17 37.38
N PHE A 56 -17.57 -12.74 36.21
CA PHE A 56 -18.44 -13.72 35.56
C PHE A 56 -17.64 -14.83 34.90
N ALA A 57 -18.20 -16.05 34.90
CA ALA A 57 -17.62 -17.15 34.12
C ALA A 57 -17.75 -16.84 32.62
N ASP A 58 -16.68 -17.08 31.86
CA ASP A 58 -16.63 -16.75 30.44
C ASP A 58 -17.77 -17.45 29.67
N PRO A 59 -18.56 -16.70 28.88
CA PRO A 59 -19.66 -17.29 28.13
C PRO A 59 -19.13 -18.17 27.00
N THR A 60 -19.82 -19.27 26.69
CA THR A 60 -19.34 -20.22 25.67
C THR A 60 -19.67 -19.81 24.23
N ASN A 61 -20.53 -18.80 24.03
CA ASN A 61 -21.00 -18.38 22.71
C ASN A 61 -20.95 -16.87 22.49
N SER A 62 -21.43 -16.02 23.41
CA SER A 62 -21.27 -14.57 23.18
C SER A 62 -21.24 -13.73 24.45
N LEU A 63 -20.50 -12.62 24.36
CA LEU A 63 -20.59 -11.50 25.29
C LEU A 63 -21.13 -10.29 24.53
N THR A 64 -22.16 -9.64 25.06
CA THR A 64 -22.71 -8.39 24.52
C THR A 64 -22.67 -7.30 25.58
N ILE A 65 -22.17 -6.14 25.20
CA ILE A 65 -22.17 -4.93 26.03
C ILE A 65 -22.93 -3.84 25.27
N ASN A 66 -23.99 -3.29 25.88
CA ASN A 66 -24.79 -2.20 25.33
C ASN A 66 -24.55 -0.93 26.15
N GLY A 67 -23.88 0.07 25.56
CA GLY A 67 -23.65 1.39 26.18
C GLY A 67 -24.92 2.22 26.40
N LEU A 68 -25.96 2.01 25.57
CA LEU A 68 -27.24 2.72 25.62
C LEU A 68 -27.14 4.19 25.18
N ASN A 69 -27.20 5.16 26.10
CA ASN A 69 -27.14 6.57 25.80
C ASN A 69 -25.94 7.16 26.55
N GLY A 70 -25.37 8.24 26.01
CA GLY A 70 -24.23 8.90 26.63
C GLY A 70 -22.96 8.59 25.85
N ASN A 71 -21.83 9.07 26.33
CA ASN A 71 -20.55 8.82 25.67
C ASN A 71 -19.89 7.64 26.39
N ASP A 72 -19.94 6.46 25.78
CA ASP A 72 -19.41 5.23 26.36
C ASP A 72 -18.01 4.93 25.86
N ALA A 73 -17.15 4.41 26.73
CA ALA A 73 -15.80 4.01 26.38
C ALA A 73 -15.52 2.58 26.88
N LEU A 74 -15.42 1.63 25.96
CA LEU A 74 -15.04 0.25 26.26
C LEU A 74 -13.53 0.08 26.11
N ASN A 75 -12.87 -0.33 27.19
CA ASN A 75 -11.46 -0.68 27.23
C ASN A 75 -11.36 -2.19 27.40
N ILE A 76 -10.72 -2.86 26.45
CA ILE A 76 -10.49 -4.31 26.48
C ILE A 76 -9.03 -4.53 26.85
N ASP A 77 -8.79 -5.30 27.91
CA ASP A 77 -7.46 -5.67 28.38
C ASP A 77 -7.19 -7.17 28.17
N PRO A 78 -6.49 -7.54 27.08
CA PRO A 78 -6.07 -8.92 26.84
C PRO A 78 -4.70 -9.27 27.46
N SER A 79 -4.08 -8.38 28.26
CA SER A 79 -2.68 -8.52 28.68
C SER A 79 -2.41 -9.70 29.62
N LEU A 80 -3.40 -10.13 30.40
CA LEU A 80 -3.28 -11.24 31.35
C LEU A 80 -3.81 -12.54 30.75
N VAL A 81 -5.08 -12.51 30.36
CA VAL A 81 -5.77 -13.51 29.54
C VAL A 81 -6.73 -12.74 28.64
N ASN A 82 -6.90 -13.18 27.40
CA ASN A 82 -7.84 -12.56 26.49
C ASN A 82 -9.29 -12.71 27.02
N PRO A 83 -10.00 -11.62 27.38
CA PRO A 83 -11.34 -11.70 27.94
C PRO A 83 -12.43 -11.85 26.86
N ILE A 84 -12.05 -11.93 25.59
CA ILE A 84 -12.97 -12.12 24.47
C ILE A 84 -13.37 -13.60 24.40
N PRO A 85 -14.68 -13.93 24.48
CA PRO A 85 -15.13 -15.31 24.36
C PRO A 85 -14.86 -15.89 22.98
N ALA A 86 -14.76 -17.22 22.89
CA ALA A 86 -14.51 -17.91 21.62
C ALA A 86 -15.58 -17.67 20.54
N GLY A 87 -16.82 -17.33 20.91
CA GLY A 87 -17.85 -16.94 19.94
C GLY A 87 -18.02 -15.42 19.77
N GLY A 88 -17.10 -14.63 20.33
CA GLY A 88 -16.96 -13.20 20.08
C GLY A 88 -17.57 -12.28 21.14
N LEU A 89 -17.14 -11.02 21.03
CA LEU A 89 -17.67 -9.87 21.76
C LEU A 89 -18.44 -8.98 20.78
N PHE A 90 -19.63 -8.54 21.18
CA PHE A 90 -20.35 -7.46 20.51
C PHE A 90 -20.45 -6.22 21.41
N PHE A 91 -19.92 -5.09 20.96
CA PHE A 91 -20.09 -3.79 21.63
C PHE A 91 -21.00 -2.85 20.84
N ASN A 92 -22.15 -2.53 21.42
CA ASN A 92 -23.06 -1.54 20.89
C ASN A 92 -22.88 -0.23 21.68
N GLY A 93 -22.21 0.75 21.08
CA GLY A 93 -22.01 2.08 21.68
C GLY A 93 -23.32 2.85 21.85
N GLY A 94 -24.39 2.50 21.15
CA GLY A 94 -25.66 3.21 21.28
C GLY A 94 -25.58 4.66 20.77
N SER A 95 -26.21 5.60 21.48
CA SER A 95 -26.22 7.02 21.07
C SER A 95 -25.20 7.85 21.84
N GLY A 96 -24.40 8.65 21.14
CA GLY A 96 -23.38 9.50 21.72
C GLY A 96 -22.08 9.37 20.94
N ASN A 97 -21.00 9.94 21.48
CA ASN A 97 -19.66 9.75 20.94
C ASN A 97 -18.98 8.64 21.73
N ASN A 98 -18.91 7.45 21.14
CA ASN A 98 -18.46 6.25 21.82
C ASN A 98 -17.12 5.78 21.31
N LEU A 99 -16.35 5.16 22.20
CA LEU A 99 -14.96 4.80 21.99
C LEU A 99 -14.75 3.31 22.27
N LEU A 100 -13.92 2.68 21.44
CA LEU A 100 -13.36 1.35 21.70
C LEU A 100 -11.84 1.46 21.83
N ALA A 101 -11.30 0.97 22.95
CA ALA A 101 -9.87 0.92 23.19
C ALA A 101 -9.40 -0.53 23.39
N LEU A 102 -8.39 -0.94 22.62
CA LEU A 102 -7.61 -2.15 22.86
C LEU A 102 -6.36 -1.75 23.66
N LEU A 103 -6.28 -2.24 24.89
CA LEU A 103 -5.12 -2.00 25.76
C LEU A 103 -3.93 -2.86 25.34
N PRO A 104 -2.70 -2.50 25.74
CA PRO A 104 -1.49 -3.19 25.28
C PRO A 104 -1.51 -4.69 25.53
N ALA A 105 -1.43 -5.47 24.45
CA ALA A 105 -1.16 -6.91 24.44
C ALA A 105 -0.43 -7.28 23.14
N THR A 106 -0.19 -8.57 22.91
CA THR A 106 0.47 -9.05 21.70
C THR A 106 -0.42 -10.06 20.98
N PHE A 107 -0.64 -9.80 19.69
CA PHE A 107 -1.26 -10.71 18.72
C PHE A 107 -0.35 -10.74 17.49
N ASN A 108 -0.46 -11.74 16.62
CA ASN A 108 0.30 -11.74 15.38
C ASN A 108 -0.41 -10.84 14.36
N ASN A 109 -1.70 -11.09 14.15
CA ASN A 109 -2.50 -10.38 13.17
C ASN A 109 -3.60 -9.56 13.87
N VAL A 110 -3.78 -8.33 13.40
CA VAL A 110 -4.94 -7.49 13.73
C VAL A 110 -5.63 -7.15 12.43
N THR A 111 -6.82 -7.69 12.21
CA THR A 111 -7.61 -7.46 11.00
C THR A 111 -8.83 -6.63 11.33
N TYR A 112 -9.05 -5.55 10.59
CA TYR A 112 -10.24 -4.72 10.66
C TYR A 112 -11.10 -4.98 9.43
N ASP A 113 -12.37 -5.31 9.66
CA ASP A 113 -13.38 -5.43 8.62
C ASP A 113 -14.45 -4.36 8.81
N PHE A 114 -14.43 -3.33 7.95
CA PHE A 114 -15.35 -2.21 8.07
C PHE A 114 -16.64 -2.45 7.30
N ALA A 115 -17.77 -2.14 7.94
CA ALA A 115 -19.07 -2.10 7.26
C ALA A 115 -19.54 -0.66 7.00
N SER A 116 -19.14 0.30 7.84
CA SER A 116 -19.38 1.74 7.70
C SER A 116 -18.50 2.55 8.68
N ALA A 117 -18.60 3.88 8.65
CA ALA A 117 -17.90 4.78 9.58
C ALA A 117 -18.05 4.47 11.08
N SER A 118 -19.06 3.70 11.49
CA SER A 118 -19.27 3.38 12.92
C SER A 118 -19.60 1.91 13.20
N ILE A 119 -19.48 1.05 12.18
CA ILE A 119 -19.80 -0.38 12.30
C ILE A 119 -18.67 -1.18 11.66
N GLY A 120 -18.17 -2.17 12.37
CA GLY A 120 -17.13 -3.05 11.86
C GLY A 120 -16.82 -4.19 12.81
N GLU A 121 -15.77 -4.90 12.47
CA GLU A 121 -15.23 -6.03 13.22
C GLU A 121 -13.71 -5.88 13.34
N ILE A 122 -13.18 -6.34 14.47
CA ILE A 122 -11.75 -6.48 14.71
C ILE A 122 -11.48 -7.94 15.05
N ASP A 123 -10.64 -8.60 14.26
CA ASP A 123 -10.13 -9.94 14.52
C ASP A 123 -8.72 -9.88 15.11
N LEU A 124 -8.55 -10.43 16.31
CA LEU A 124 -7.28 -10.59 17.01
C LEU A 124 -6.92 -12.08 17.06
N ASP A 125 -6.25 -12.59 16.01
CA ASP A 125 -5.90 -14.01 15.81
C ASP A 125 -7.06 -15.00 16.07
N GLY A 126 -8.25 -14.71 15.55
CA GLY A 126 -9.49 -15.47 15.73
C GLY A 126 -10.38 -14.99 16.88
N SER A 127 -9.95 -13.98 17.65
CA SER A 127 -10.75 -13.38 18.72
C SER A 127 -11.53 -12.18 18.19
N ILE A 128 -12.82 -12.40 17.96
CA ILE A 128 -13.66 -11.45 17.22
C ILE A 128 -14.31 -10.41 18.14
N ILE A 129 -14.16 -9.14 17.77
CA ILE A 129 -14.86 -7.99 18.35
C ILE A 129 -15.69 -7.33 17.25
N SER A 130 -17.00 -7.56 17.23
CA SER A 130 -17.90 -6.79 16.37
C SER A 130 -18.42 -5.57 17.12
N TYR A 131 -18.61 -4.44 16.44
CA TYR A 131 -19.05 -3.20 17.07
C TYR A 131 -20.02 -2.37 16.22
N SER A 132 -20.81 -1.52 16.88
CA SER A 132 -21.67 -0.53 16.23
C SER A 132 -21.75 0.77 17.02
N GLY A 133 -21.83 1.90 16.32
CA GLY A 133 -21.93 3.22 16.93
C GLY A 133 -20.62 3.71 17.57
N ILE A 134 -19.47 3.26 17.07
CA ILE A 134 -18.14 3.57 17.59
C ILE A 134 -17.39 4.55 16.69
N GLU A 135 -16.88 5.62 17.29
CA GLU A 135 -15.95 6.57 16.70
C GLU A 135 -15.31 7.41 17.83
N PRO A 136 -14.02 7.21 18.19
CA PRO A 136 -12.95 6.48 17.49
C PRO A 136 -12.65 5.07 18.06
N VAL A 137 -11.72 4.38 17.39
CA VAL A 137 -11.01 3.20 17.91
C VAL A 137 -9.57 3.56 18.27
N PHE A 138 -9.11 3.15 19.45
CA PHE A 138 -7.73 3.23 19.89
C PHE A 138 -7.15 1.83 20.02
N ASP A 139 -6.08 1.53 19.29
CA ASP A 139 -5.45 0.22 19.31
C ASP A 139 -3.97 0.30 19.71
N ASN A 140 -3.66 -0.24 20.89
CA ASN A 140 -2.30 -0.33 21.42
C ASN A 140 -1.70 -1.75 21.33
N ILE A 141 -2.33 -2.66 20.57
CA ILE A 141 -1.85 -4.02 20.35
C ILE A 141 -0.53 -3.99 19.59
N THR A 142 0.44 -4.76 20.08
CA THR A 142 1.65 -5.10 19.34
C THR A 142 1.31 -6.23 18.37
N SER A 143 1.53 -6.01 17.08
CA SER A 143 1.28 -7.00 16.03
C SER A 143 2.42 -7.10 15.02
N THR A 144 2.50 -8.22 14.31
CA THR A 144 3.40 -8.39 13.15
C THR A 144 2.74 -7.86 11.90
N GLU A 145 1.45 -8.12 11.73
CA GLU A 145 0.65 -7.69 10.58
C GLU A 145 -0.57 -6.89 11.05
N ARG A 146 -0.98 -5.94 10.22
CA ARG A 146 -2.25 -5.23 10.39
C ARG A 146 -2.97 -5.10 9.06
N VAL A 147 -4.22 -5.52 9.01
CA VAL A 147 -5.03 -5.52 7.79
C VAL A 147 -6.24 -4.62 7.97
N PHE A 148 -6.49 -3.75 7.01
CA PHE A 148 -7.65 -2.87 6.94
C PHE A 148 -8.46 -3.20 5.69
N ASN A 149 -9.57 -3.92 5.85
CA ASN A 149 -10.51 -4.22 4.77
C ASN A 149 -11.58 -3.12 4.72
N LEU A 150 -11.52 -2.28 3.70
CA LEU A 150 -12.49 -1.21 3.47
C LEU A 150 -13.86 -1.77 3.05
N PRO A 151 -14.97 -1.07 3.34
CA PRO A 151 -16.27 -1.51 2.87
C PRO A 151 -16.37 -1.38 1.34
N ASP A 152 -17.28 -2.16 0.73
CA ASP A 152 -17.68 -2.05 -0.68
C ASP A 152 -18.48 -0.76 -0.97
N LEU A 153 -17.85 0.38 -0.74
CA LEU A 153 -18.33 1.76 -0.92
C LEU A 153 -17.18 2.58 -1.53
N PRO A 154 -17.44 3.73 -2.18
CA PRO A 154 -16.35 4.63 -2.55
C PRO A 154 -15.69 5.18 -1.28
N ASN A 155 -14.40 4.89 -1.08
CA ASN A 155 -13.68 5.29 0.12
C ASN A 155 -12.86 6.56 -0.12
N THR A 156 -12.78 7.44 0.88
CA THR A 156 -11.75 8.49 0.93
C THR A 156 -11.00 8.39 2.25
N LEU A 157 -9.83 7.77 2.18
CA LEU A 157 -9.00 7.37 3.30
C LEU A 157 -7.79 8.29 3.44
N PHE A 158 -7.35 8.51 4.67
CA PHE A 158 -6.11 9.20 5.01
C PHE A 158 -5.32 8.35 6.00
N LEU A 159 -4.11 7.96 5.62
CA LEU A 159 -3.11 7.36 6.49
C LEU A 159 -2.06 8.42 6.83
N SER A 160 -1.79 8.64 8.11
CA SER A 160 -0.84 9.64 8.59
C SER A 160 -0.27 9.24 9.95
N ASP A 161 0.71 9.97 10.44
CA ASP A 161 1.14 9.96 11.83
C ASP A 161 -0.05 10.26 12.77
N SER A 162 0.04 9.72 13.97
CA SER A 162 -0.86 10.05 15.07
C SER A 162 -0.72 11.53 15.48
N ASN A 163 -1.57 11.97 16.42
CA ASN A 163 -1.42 13.32 16.99
C ASN A 163 -0.26 13.44 17.99
N PHE A 164 0.45 12.35 18.27
CA PHE A 164 1.49 12.29 19.29
C PHE A 164 2.81 11.87 18.66
N PRO A 165 3.78 12.80 18.51
CA PRO A 165 5.03 12.48 17.83
C PRO A 165 5.86 11.46 18.63
N ASN A 166 6.53 10.54 17.93
CA ASN A 166 7.40 9.48 18.47
C ASN A 166 6.67 8.50 19.41
N ASN A 167 5.43 8.14 19.11
CA ASN A 167 4.65 7.17 19.87
C ASN A 167 4.50 5.82 19.15
N VAL A 168 5.18 5.62 18.02
CA VAL A 168 5.15 4.38 17.22
C VAL A 168 3.72 4.03 16.80
N SER A 169 2.87 5.04 16.60
CA SER A 169 1.47 4.85 16.23
C SER A 169 1.13 5.69 15.01
N SER A 170 0.39 5.09 14.10
CA SER A 170 -0.19 5.75 12.94
C SER A 170 -1.67 6.00 13.18
N ARG A 171 -2.28 6.77 12.28
CA ARG A 171 -3.69 7.08 12.28
C ARG A 171 -4.29 6.86 10.90
N LEU A 172 -5.40 6.14 10.89
CA LEU A 172 -6.31 5.99 9.78
C LEU A 172 -7.56 6.85 10.01
N THR A 173 -7.90 7.73 9.07
CA THR A 173 -9.19 8.44 9.07
C THR A 173 -9.88 8.29 7.72
N SER A 174 -11.20 8.41 7.73
CA SER A 174 -12.01 8.47 6.51
C SER A 174 -13.05 9.59 6.62
N LEU A 175 -13.68 9.94 5.50
CA LEU A 175 -14.84 10.85 5.51
C LEU A 175 -16.15 10.15 5.87
N ASP A 176 -16.29 8.86 5.53
CA ASP A 176 -17.58 8.15 5.63
C ASP A 176 -17.50 6.60 5.68
N SER A 177 -16.32 5.98 5.61
CA SER A 177 -16.20 4.53 5.41
C SER A 177 -15.69 3.75 6.62
N THR A 178 -14.85 4.37 7.44
CA THR A 178 -14.23 3.77 8.64
C THR A 178 -14.32 4.75 9.82
N PRO A 179 -14.37 4.27 11.07
CA PRO A 179 -14.10 5.15 12.20
C PRO A 179 -12.68 5.70 12.09
N GLN A 180 -12.39 6.79 12.80
CA GLN A 180 -11.00 7.15 13.08
C GLN A 180 -10.36 6.03 13.92
N ILE A 181 -9.18 5.58 13.49
CA ILE A 181 -8.38 4.58 14.20
C ILE A 181 -7.00 5.17 14.44
N GLU A 182 -6.60 5.22 15.70
CA GLU A 182 -5.21 5.43 16.07
C GLU A 182 -4.65 4.11 16.58
N PHE A 183 -3.52 3.72 16.03
CA PHE A 183 -3.14 2.31 15.98
C PHE A 183 -1.62 2.17 16.07
N ARG A 184 -1.15 1.28 16.93
CA ARG A 184 0.29 1.01 17.07
C ARG A 184 0.83 0.37 15.79
N ASN A 185 1.96 0.85 15.29
CA ASN A 185 2.56 0.32 14.07
C ASN A 185 2.89 -1.18 14.23
N PRO A 186 2.55 -2.04 13.24
CA PRO A 186 2.99 -3.42 13.22
C PRO A 186 4.50 -3.51 12.93
N SER A 187 5.11 -4.68 13.15
CA SER A 187 6.54 -4.86 12.87
C SER A 187 6.87 -5.20 11.42
N ASP A 188 5.95 -5.84 10.69
CA ASP A 188 6.25 -6.40 9.37
C ASP A 188 5.42 -5.69 8.30
N ASP A 189 4.08 -5.80 8.34
CA ASP A 189 3.22 -5.34 7.25
C ASP A 189 1.97 -4.59 7.73
N ILE A 190 1.60 -3.54 6.99
CA ILE A 190 0.26 -2.95 6.95
C ILE A 190 -0.36 -3.31 5.59
N PHE A 191 -1.56 -3.86 5.59
CA PHE A 191 -2.38 -4.06 4.39
C PHE A 191 -3.60 -3.14 4.42
N ILE A 192 -3.84 -2.43 3.31
CA ILE A 192 -5.07 -1.68 3.07
C ILE A 192 -5.72 -2.27 1.83
N ASN A 193 -6.86 -2.92 2.03
CA ASN A 193 -7.58 -3.63 0.99
C ASN A 193 -8.85 -2.84 0.65
N GLY A 194 -8.91 -2.35 -0.59
CA GLY A 194 -10.04 -1.67 -1.20
C GLY A 194 -11.17 -2.63 -1.56
N GLY A 195 -12.29 -2.03 -1.98
CA GLY A 195 -13.49 -2.76 -2.36
C GLY A 195 -13.60 -2.98 -3.87
N THR A 196 -14.84 -3.01 -4.34
CA THR A 196 -15.16 -3.09 -5.77
C THR A 196 -15.50 -1.73 -6.42
N LEU A 197 -15.38 -0.65 -5.65
CA LEU A 197 -15.76 0.70 -6.04
C LEU A 197 -14.57 1.64 -5.92
N VAL A 198 -14.68 2.82 -6.56
CA VAL A 198 -13.61 3.80 -6.65
C VAL A 198 -13.20 4.34 -5.28
N ASP A 199 -11.94 4.13 -4.93
CA ASP A 199 -11.31 4.50 -3.69
C ASP A 199 -10.27 5.61 -3.89
N LYS A 200 -10.11 6.42 -2.85
CA LYS A 200 -9.09 7.47 -2.77
C LYS A 200 -8.31 7.31 -1.49
N ILE A 201 -7.05 6.97 -1.59
CA ILE A 201 -6.18 6.74 -0.44
C ILE A 201 -5.11 7.82 -0.43
N ASN A 202 -5.06 8.60 0.65
CA ASN A 202 -4.11 9.69 0.82
C ASN A 202 -3.12 9.31 1.91
N ILE A 203 -1.84 9.42 1.64
CA ILE A 203 -0.76 9.14 2.57
C ILE A 203 -0.10 10.47 2.93
N GLY A 204 -0.31 10.90 4.18
CA GLY A 204 0.33 12.06 4.78
C GLY A 204 1.68 11.71 5.39
N ASP A 205 2.26 12.64 6.15
CA ASP A 205 3.49 12.39 6.91
C ASP A 205 3.28 11.18 7.84
N LEU A 206 4.22 10.25 7.85
CA LEU A 206 4.21 9.04 8.67
C LEU A 206 5.21 9.17 9.83
N GLU A 207 5.05 8.36 10.86
CA GLU A 207 6.01 8.30 11.97
C GLU A 207 7.37 7.76 11.47
N PRO A 208 8.51 8.42 11.78
CA PRO A 208 9.85 7.92 11.45
C PRO A 208 10.18 6.49 11.87
N GLU A 209 9.60 6.00 12.97
CA GLU A 209 9.76 4.63 13.47
C GLU A 209 8.75 3.63 12.89
N LEU A 210 8.05 3.98 11.80
CA LEU A 210 7.26 3.01 11.02
C LEU A 210 8.20 2.20 10.11
N ASP A 211 8.61 1.02 10.58
CA ASP A 211 9.45 0.07 9.83
C ASP A 211 8.64 -0.91 8.96
N ALA A 212 7.31 -0.99 9.14
CA ALA A 212 6.47 -1.94 8.42
C ALA A 212 6.24 -1.53 6.96
N THR A 213 6.24 -2.51 6.05
CA THR A 213 5.86 -2.31 4.65
C THR A 213 4.37 -2.00 4.54
N ILE A 214 4.00 -1.00 3.74
CA ILE A 214 2.60 -0.65 3.49
C ILE A 214 2.18 -1.23 2.13
N ASN A 215 1.27 -2.18 2.17
CA ASN A 215 0.71 -2.88 1.04
C ASN A 215 -0.70 -2.35 0.75
N PHE A 216 -0.91 -1.87 -0.47
CA PHE A 216 -2.23 -1.46 -0.96
C PHE A 216 -2.71 -2.48 -1.99
N ASP A 217 -3.84 -3.12 -1.71
CA ASP A 217 -4.64 -3.82 -2.71
C ASP A 217 -5.84 -2.92 -2.99
N THR A 218 -5.88 -2.24 -4.14
CA THR A 218 -6.96 -1.28 -4.43
C THR A 218 -8.28 -1.95 -4.76
N GLY A 219 -8.29 -3.27 -4.99
CA GLY A 219 -9.49 -3.99 -5.39
C GLY A 219 -9.93 -3.62 -6.81
N LEU A 220 -11.23 -3.75 -7.10
CA LEU A 220 -11.76 -3.33 -8.41
C LEU A 220 -12.13 -1.86 -8.33
N GLY A 221 -11.89 -1.09 -9.38
CA GLY A 221 -12.19 0.33 -9.32
C GLY A 221 -11.34 1.10 -10.30
N ASN A 222 -11.44 2.42 -10.24
CA ASN A 222 -10.44 3.29 -10.84
C ASN A 222 -9.90 4.11 -9.67
N ASP A 223 -9.01 3.49 -8.93
CA ASP A 223 -8.63 3.96 -7.60
C ASP A 223 -7.53 4.99 -7.68
N VAL A 224 -7.43 5.85 -6.68
CA VAL A 224 -6.42 6.90 -6.63
C VAL A 224 -5.66 6.83 -5.32
N ILE A 225 -4.38 6.49 -5.40
CA ILE A 225 -3.48 6.60 -4.26
C ILE A 225 -2.64 7.87 -4.43
N THR A 226 -2.63 8.74 -3.42
CA THR A 226 -1.86 9.99 -3.41
C THR A 226 -0.95 10.02 -2.20
N SER A 227 0.36 10.14 -2.41
CA SER A 227 1.33 10.35 -1.32
C SER A 227 1.81 11.81 -1.30
N THR A 228 1.71 12.45 -0.14
CA THR A 228 2.15 13.84 0.11
C THR A 228 3.24 13.93 1.16
N VAL A 229 3.91 12.82 1.51
CA VAL A 229 4.93 12.77 2.58
C VAL A 229 6.00 13.83 2.32
N GLY A 230 6.12 14.81 3.22
CA GLY A 230 7.06 15.92 3.10
C GLY A 230 8.47 15.58 3.55
N LEU A 231 9.48 15.95 2.75
CA LEU A 231 10.92 15.80 3.07
C LEU A 231 11.28 16.25 4.50
N SER A 232 11.53 15.30 5.39
CA SER A 232 12.62 15.43 6.36
C SER A 232 13.72 14.48 5.91
N LEU A 233 14.85 15.02 5.47
CA LEU A 233 16.04 14.34 4.91
C LEU A 233 16.77 13.41 5.92
N THR A 234 16.05 12.87 6.90
CA THR A 234 16.56 12.01 7.98
C THR A 234 15.67 10.80 8.24
N GLN A 235 14.56 10.61 7.53
CA GLN A 235 13.67 9.45 7.71
C GLN A 235 13.85 8.45 6.57
N THR A 236 13.96 7.17 6.91
CA THR A 236 13.77 6.09 5.95
C THR A 236 12.26 5.86 5.90
N LEU A 237 11.60 6.17 4.79
CA LEU A 237 10.17 5.86 4.66
C LEU A 237 9.99 4.35 4.53
N PRO A 238 8.86 3.80 5.01
CA PRO A 238 8.56 2.39 4.81
C PRO A 238 8.49 2.05 3.32
N ASP A 239 8.83 0.80 2.99
CA ASP A 239 8.59 0.25 1.67
C ASP A 239 7.09 0.28 1.38
N MET A 240 6.71 0.61 0.15
CA MET A 240 5.30 0.60 -0.27
C MET A 240 5.13 -0.30 -1.49
N ASN A 241 4.18 -1.22 -1.37
CA ASN A 241 3.73 -2.09 -2.46
C ASN A 241 2.31 -1.69 -2.86
N ILE A 242 2.10 -1.48 -4.16
CA ILE A 242 0.76 -1.23 -4.69
C ILE A 242 0.43 -2.32 -5.70
N PHE A 243 -0.67 -3.02 -5.45
CA PHE A 243 -1.30 -3.99 -6.34
C PHE A 243 -2.55 -3.33 -6.93
N GLY A 244 -2.45 -2.86 -8.18
CA GLY A 244 -3.65 -2.42 -8.90
C GLY A 244 -4.53 -3.63 -9.19
N GLY A 245 -5.85 -3.53 -8.96
CA GLY A 245 -6.76 -4.61 -9.31
C GLY A 245 -7.25 -4.56 -10.75
N ASP A 246 -8.17 -5.46 -11.12
CA ASP A 246 -8.73 -5.54 -12.48
C ASP A 246 -9.88 -4.54 -12.63
N HIS A 247 -9.76 -3.55 -13.54
CA HIS A 247 -10.84 -2.59 -13.78
C HIS A 247 -11.69 -2.97 -15.00
N THR A 248 -12.98 -2.61 -14.98
CA THR A 248 -13.93 -2.93 -16.07
C THR A 248 -14.16 -1.78 -17.08
N GLY A 249 -13.24 -0.79 -17.13
CA GLY A 249 -13.37 0.46 -17.89
C GLY A 249 -12.18 0.80 -18.80
N PRO A 250 -12.18 1.96 -19.49
CA PRO A 250 -11.08 2.43 -20.34
C PRO A 250 -9.98 3.22 -19.60
N THR A 251 -10.16 3.45 -18.31
CA THR A 251 -9.22 4.16 -17.42
C THR A 251 -8.98 3.25 -16.23
N GLY A 252 -7.72 2.99 -15.87
CA GLY A 252 -7.36 2.17 -14.71
C GLY A 252 -7.00 3.00 -13.48
N ASP A 253 -6.31 2.35 -12.55
CA ASP A 253 -5.90 2.92 -11.26
C ASP A 253 -4.82 4.00 -11.44
N GLU A 254 -4.76 4.95 -10.52
CA GLU A 254 -3.83 6.08 -10.58
C GLU A 254 -3.03 6.22 -9.29
N PHE A 255 -1.70 6.09 -9.39
CA PHE A 255 -0.80 6.46 -8.31
C PHE A 255 -0.18 7.84 -8.55
N ARG A 256 -0.31 8.73 -7.57
CA ARG A 256 0.17 10.12 -7.61
C ARG A 256 1.21 10.38 -6.54
N LEU A 257 2.36 10.89 -6.96
CA LEU A 257 3.41 11.39 -6.07
C LEU A 257 3.39 12.91 -6.07
N VAL A 258 3.14 13.52 -4.90
CA VAL A 258 3.05 14.99 -4.76
C VAL A 258 4.26 15.51 -3.97
N SER A 259 5.20 16.13 -4.69
CA SER A 259 6.34 16.97 -4.24
C SER A 259 7.18 16.50 -3.06
N GLY A 260 8.45 16.18 -3.33
CA GLY A 260 9.48 16.05 -2.29
C GLY A 260 9.32 14.78 -1.44
N SER A 261 9.22 13.63 -2.07
CA SER A 261 9.28 12.35 -1.37
C SER A 261 10.44 11.54 -1.94
N GLU A 262 11.40 11.17 -1.09
CA GLU A 262 12.23 9.98 -1.31
C GLU A 262 11.46 8.84 -0.63
N LEU A 263 10.82 7.98 -1.43
CA LEU A 263 10.28 6.73 -0.91
C LEU A 263 11.44 5.80 -0.49
N GLY A 264 11.17 4.84 0.39
CA GLY A 264 12.00 3.65 0.53
C GLY A 264 12.01 2.83 -0.78
N ASP A 265 12.30 1.53 -0.70
CA ASP A 265 12.17 0.70 -1.89
C ASP A 265 10.67 0.63 -2.27
N PHE A 266 10.35 1.10 -3.48
CA PHE A 266 8.98 1.20 -3.97
C PHE A 266 8.75 0.17 -5.07
N SER A 267 7.72 -0.66 -4.90
CA SER A 267 7.29 -1.61 -5.92
C SER A 267 5.85 -1.31 -6.35
N LEU A 268 5.67 -1.09 -7.64
CA LEU A 268 4.36 -0.88 -8.25
C LEU A 268 4.05 -2.04 -9.19
N THR A 269 3.03 -2.82 -8.84
CA THR A 269 2.50 -3.88 -9.70
C THR A 269 1.14 -3.43 -10.23
N MET A 270 1.11 -3.05 -11.51
CA MET A 270 -0.09 -2.60 -12.20
C MET A 270 -0.67 -3.79 -12.97
N ALA A 271 -1.85 -4.27 -12.58
CA ALA A 271 -2.38 -5.52 -13.11
C ALA A 271 -3.18 -5.35 -14.41
N SER A 272 -3.48 -4.12 -14.84
CA SER A 272 -4.48 -3.89 -15.89
C SER A 272 -4.16 -2.75 -16.87
N ASN A 273 -4.86 -2.73 -18.02
CA ASN A 273 -4.60 -1.80 -19.12
C ASN A 273 -5.13 -0.39 -18.81
N GLY A 274 -4.25 0.59 -18.61
CA GLY A 274 -4.67 1.98 -18.39
C GLY A 274 -4.53 2.46 -16.96
N ASP A 275 -3.91 1.65 -16.09
CA ASP A 275 -3.35 2.13 -14.84
C ASP A 275 -2.30 3.22 -15.14
N ARG A 276 -2.06 4.18 -14.22
CA ARG A 276 -1.17 5.32 -14.42
C ARG A 276 -0.32 5.62 -13.18
N LEU A 277 0.99 5.72 -13.39
CA LEU A 277 1.90 6.39 -12.46
C LEU A 277 2.04 7.86 -12.88
N ILE A 278 1.74 8.79 -11.98
CA ILE A 278 1.89 10.23 -12.21
C ILE A 278 2.91 10.79 -11.20
N GLY A 279 4.12 11.04 -11.69
CA GLY A 279 5.13 11.84 -11.02
C GLY A 279 4.96 13.34 -11.29
N LEU A 280 5.69 14.16 -10.53
CA LEU A 280 5.77 15.61 -10.75
C LEU A 280 6.24 15.98 -12.15
N GLU A 281 5.97 17.22 -12.55
CA GLU A 281 6.24 17.78 -13.88
C GLU A 281 7.70 17.73 -14.37
N ASP A 282 8.66 17.21 -13.60
CA ASP A 282 10.08 17.19 -14.01
C ASP A 282 10.82 15.84 -13.91
N GLU A 283 10.52 14.91 -13.00
CA GLU A 283 11.32 13.67 -12.88
C GLU A 283 10.51 12.53 -12.25
N LEU A 284 9.79 11.72 -13.05
CA LEU A 284 9.67 10.28 -12.79
C LEU A 284 9.17 9.55 -14.04
N LEU A 285 9.93 8.54 -14.44
CA LEU A 285 9.66 7.58 -15.51
C LEU A 285 9.50 6.21 -14.82
N ILE A 286 8.48 5.42 -15.16
CA ILE A 286 8.60 3.98 -15.45
C ILE A 286 7.24 3.39 -15.93
N LEU A 287 7.38 2.68 -17.05
CA LEU A 287 6.57 1.67 -17.77
C LEU A 287 5.07 1.48 -17.49
N LEU A 288 4.27 1.56 -18.57
CA LEU A 288 2.88 1.12 -18.67
C LEU A 288 2.62 0.41 -20.00
N ASN A 289 1.94 -0.75 -19.91
CA ASN A 289 1.17 -1.33 -21.00
C ASN A 289 -0.16 -0.57 -21.14
N GLY A 290 -0.48 -0.11 -22.34
CA GLY A 290 -1.79 0.46 -22.65
C GLY A 290 -1.74 1.91 -23.13
N ILE A 291 -2.23 2.10 -24.35
CA ILE A 291 -2.27 3.37 -25.07
C ILE A 291 -3.46 4.19 -24.56
N GLU A 292 -3.25 5.41 -24.04
CA GLU A 292 -4.08 6.58 -24.43
C GLU A 292 -3.52 7.95 -24.02
N ARG A 293 -3.97 8.97 -24.76
CA ARG A 293 -3.34 10.28 -24.98
C ARG A 293 -3.81 11.34 -23.99
N PHE A 294 -2.90 12.12 -23.38
CA PHE A 294 -3.19 13.53 -23.04
C PHE A 294 -1.94 14.44 -23.03
N GLN A 295 -2.24 15.73 -23.06
CA GLN A 295 -1.38 16.85 -23.45
C GLN A 295 -0.36 17.21 -22.38
N ASN A 296 0.77 16.50 -22.37
CA ASN A 296 2.12 17.07 -22.28
C ASN A 296 3.16 15.98 -22.51
N ARG A 297 3.55 15.87 -23.79
CA ARG A 297 4.92 15.68 -24.29
C ARG A 297 5.76 14.45 -23.91
N VAL A 298 5.16 13.31 -23.55
CA VAL A 298 5.79 11.99 -23.76
C VAL A 298 4.71 10.98 -24.18
N LEU A 299 4.97 10.18 -25.22
CA LEU A 299 4.09 9.12 -25.72
C LEU A 299 4.83 7.79 -25.59
N PHE A 300 4.32 6.89 -24.75
CA PHE A 300 4.72 5.48 -24.74
C PHE A 300 3.73 4.68 -25.58
N ALA A 301 4.24 3.75 -26.38
CA ALA A 301 3.44 2.74 -27.05
C ALA A 301 4.24 1.45 -27.06
N THR A 302 3.82 0.47 -26.26
CA THR A 302 4.26 -0.93 -26.34
C THR A 302 3.03 -1.80 -26.63
N HIS A 303 3.22 -2.93 -27.32
CA HIS A 303 2.13 -3.89 -27.57
C HIS A 303 2.64 -5.31 -27.82
N ASP A 304 1.77 -6.29 -27.60
CA ASP A 304 1.95 -7.69 -27.98
C ASP A 304 1.87 -7.86 -29.52
N ILE A 305 2.57 -8.87 -30.04
CA ILE A 305 3.10 -9.05 -31.41
C ILE A 305 2.02 -9.08 -32.54
N GLU A 306 0.73 -9.18 -32.22
CA GLU A 306 -0.31 -9.43 -33.24
C GLU A 306 -0.89 -8.19 -33.98
N PHE A 307 -0.58 -6.94 -33.60
CA PHE A 307 -1.24 -5.74 -34.16
C PHE A 307 -0.38 -4.79 -35.02
N SER A 308 0.74 -5.29 -35.57
CA SER A 308 1.78 -4.55 -36.32
C SER A 308 1.31 -3.65 -37.49
N ARG A 309 0.23 -3.96 -38.22
CA ARG A 309 -0.16 -3.19 -39.43
C ARG A 309 -0.92 -1.88 -39.16
N ALA A 310 -1.63 -1.78 -38.04
CA ALA A 310 -2.38 -0.57 -37.69
C ALA A 310 -1.46 0.53 -37.12
N MET A 311 -0.30 0.15 -36.56
CA MET A 311 0.70 1.07 -36.03
C MET A 311 1.50 1.78 -37.11
N GLN A 312 1.79 1.12 -38.25
CA GLN A 312 2.48 1.73 -39.40
C GLN A 312 1.80 3.04 -39.87
N ALA A 313 0.46 3.05 -39.88
CA ALA A 313 -0.31 4.23 -40.24
C ALA A 313 -0.24 5.34 -39.17
N ARG A 314 -0.17 4.99 -37.88
CA ARG A 314 -0.13 5.94 -36.76
C ARG A 314 1.23 6.62 -36.60
N VAL A 315 2.33 5.88 -36.85
CA VAL A 315 3.71 6.43 -36.87
C VAL A 315 3.90 7.41 -38.02
N GLY A 316 3.38 7.09 -39.21
CA GLY A 316 3.41 8.00 -40.36
C GLY A 316 2.63 9.30 -40.13
N ILE A 317 1.48 9.23 -39.45
CA ILE A 317 0.68 10.40 -39.07
C ILE A 317 1.38 11.24 -37.98
N ALA A 318 2.03 10.61 -37.00
CA ALA A 318 2.76 11.30 -35.94
C ALA A 318 3.98 12.08 -36.47
N ARG A 319 4.72 11.52 -37.44
CA ARG A 319 5.82 12.20 -38.14
C ARG A 319 5.37 13.40 -38.97
N ALA A 320 4.13 13.42 -39.45
CA ALA A 320 3.59 14.51 -40.26
C ALA A 320 2.99 15.66 -39.42
N LEU A 321 2.67 15.43 -38.14
CA LEU A 321 1.98 16.39 -37.27
C LEU A 321 2.92 17.17 -36.32
N ILE A 322 4.16 16.73 -36.12
CA ILE A 322 5.09 17.30 -35.13
C ILE A 322 6.40 17.66 -35.83
N ASN A 323 6.60 18.95 -36.11
CA ASN A 323 7.77 19.43 -36.86
C ASN A 323 9.07 19.50 -36.03
N GLU A 324 9.00 19.55 -34.68
CA GLU A 324 10.17 19.69 -33.80
C GLU A 324 9.96 19.01 -32.43
N PRO A 325 10.09 17.69 -32.33
CA PRO A 325 10.06 16.95 -31.06
C PRO A 325 11.43 17.00 -30.35
N ARG A 326 11.42 16.98 -29.01
CA ARG A 326 12.65 16.99 -28.19
C ARG A 326 13.18 15.61 -27.84
N LEU A 327 12.38 14.55 -27.97
CA LEU A 327 12.78 13.16 -27.72
C LEU A 327 11.74 12.21 -28.36
N TYR A 328 12.22 11.09 -28.92
CA TYR A 328 11.39 9.99 -29.43
C TYR A 328 11.80 8.69 -28.74
N PHE A 329 10.82 7.92 -28.26
CA PHE A 329 10.98 6.50 -27.99
C PHE A 329 9.92 5.76 -28.79
N MET A 330 10.34 4.83 -29.64
CA MET A 330 9.45 4.02 -30.46
C MET A 330 9.86 2.57 -30.29
N ASP A 331 8.88 1.74 -29.94
CA ASP A 331 9.03 0.29 -29.96
C ASP A 331 8.78 -0.21 -31.40
N GLU A 332 9.71 -1.02 -31.92
CA GLU A 332 9.77 -1.51 -33.32
C GLU A 332 9.45 -0.49 -34.45
N PRO A 333 10.20 0.62 -34.60
CA PRO A 333 9.93 1.61 -35.64
C PRO A 333 10.52 1.19 -36.98
N ILE A 334 10.09 0.08 -37.57
CA ILE A 334 10.47 -0.21 -38.96
C ILE A 334 9.66 0.71 -39.88
N SER A 335 10.28 1.84 -40.24
CA SER A 335 9.85 2.67 -41.37
C SER A 335 10.70 2.40 -42.61
N THR A 336 10.94 1.15 -42.96
CA THR A 336 11.51 0.77 -44.25
C THR A 336 10.96 -0.58 -44.69
N PRO A 337 10.35 -0.69 -45.89
CA PRO A 337 10.04 -1.99 -46.45
C PRO A 337 11.39 -2.67 -46.78
N GLU A 338 11.57 -3.91 -46.32
CA GLU A 338 12.72 -4.79 -46.53
C GLU A 338 13.90 -4.61 -45.56
N LEU A 339 13.98 -5.48 -44.54
CA LEU A 339 15.07 -6.45 -44.30
C LEU A 339 14.90 -7.12 -42.92
N GLY A 340 14.57 -8.42 -42.90
CA GLY A 340 14.77 -9.36 -41.76
C GLY A 340 13.99 -9.14 -40.45
N PRO A 341 13.80 -10.18 -39.61
CA PRO A 341 13.27 -10.03 -38.26
C PRO A 341 14.39 -9.47 -37.37
N ALA A 342 14.30 -8.20 -36.99
CA ALA A 342 15.25 -7.54 -36.11
C ALA A 342 14.48 -6.88 -34.96
N THR A 343 14.67 -7.39 -33.75
CA THR A 343 14.20 -6.80 -32.48
C THR A 343 15.35 -5.93 -31.96
N GLY A 344 15.31 -4.64 -32.23
CA GLY A 344 16.38 -3.71 -31.83
C GLY A 344 15.82 -2.46 -31.16
N PHE A 345 16.46 -2.04 -30.06
CA PHE A 345 16.11 -0.84 -29.31
C PHE A 345 16.95 0.35 -29.80
N TYR A 346 16.33 1.49 -30.10
CA TYR A 346 17.02 2.69 -30.60
C TYR A 346 17.05 3.80 -29.55
N PHE A 347 18.24 4.34 -29.24
CA PHE A 347 18.45 5.43 -28.29
C PHE A 347 19.22 6.60 -28.92
N GLU A 348 18.74 7.82 -28.73
CA GLU A 348 19.43 9.06 -29.12
C GLU A 348 19.33 10.08 -27.96
N SER A 349 20.47 10.47 -27.39
CA SER A 349 20.53 11.48 -26.32
C SER A 349 20.84 12.87 -26.90
N VAL A 350 20.00 13.86 -26.57
CA VAL A 350 20.19 15.27 -26.96
C VAL A 350 20.70 16.12 -25.78
N VAL A 351 21.12 15.48 -24.68
CA VAL A 351 21.54 16.14 -23.43
C VAL A 351 22.85 15.48 -22.93
N PRO A 352 23.81 16.22 -22.33
CA PRO A 352 25.03 15.61 -21.82
C PRO A 352 24.73 14.68 -20.64
N THR A 353 24.73 13.38 -20.90
CA THR A 353 24.64 12.29 -19.92
C THR A 353 26.04 11.76 -19.61
N THR A 354 26.33 11.49 -18.33
CA THR A 354 27.66 11.07 -17.85
C THR A 354 27.75 9.58 -17.54
N ALA A 355 26.63 8.88 -17.36
CA ALA A 355 26.56 7.43 -17.24
C ALA A 355 25.21 6.89 -17.77
N LEU A 356 25.22 5.70 -18.38
CA LEU A 356 24.03 4.96 -18.82
C LEU A 356 24.23 3.48 -18.48
N SER A 357 23.34 2.91 -17.66
CA SER A 357 23.32 1.49 -17.31
C SER A 357 22.07 0.85 -17.89
N LEU A 358 22.24 -0.25 -18.62
CA LEU A 358 21.16 -1.00 -19.25
C LEU A 358 21.29 -2.47 -18.82
N THR A 359 20.19 -3.04 -18.33
CA THR A 359 20.08 -4.47 -18.02
C THR A 359 19.15 -5.09 -19.05
N THR A 360 19.73 -5.82 -19.98
CA THR A 360 19.01 -6.64 -20.96
C THR A 360 18.75 -7.99 -20.30
N GLY A 361 17.55 -8.54 -20.48
CA GLY A 361 17.06 -9.68 -19.70
C GLY A 361 17.70 -11.00 -20.13
N ILE A 362 16.88 -12.04 -20.26
CA ILE A 362 17.30 -13.31 -20.88
C ILE A 362 16.84 -13.33 -22.34
N GLY A 363 17.77 -13.46 -23.30
CA GLY A 363 17.49 -13.41 -24.74
C GLY A 363 18.67 -12.85 -25.56
N ASP A 364 18.78 -13.24 -26.84
CA ASP A 364 19.79 -12.69 -27.76
C ASP A 364 19.43 -11.22 -28.08
N ASP A 365 19.90 -10.28 -27.25
CA ASP A 365 19.58 -8.86 -27.37
C ASP A 365 20.68 -8.11 -28.16
N GLU A 366 20.29 -7.44 -29.25
CA GLU A 366 21.19 -6.62 -30.08
C GLU A 366 21.02 -5.14 -29.75
N LEU A 367 22.07 -4.52 -29.20
CA LEU A 367 22.06 -3.10 -28.82
C LEU A 367 22.88 -2.27 -29.82
N LEU A 368 22.21 -1.37 -30.55
CA LEU A 368 22.84 -0.39 -31.44
C LEU A 368 22.78 0.99 -30.79
N VAL A 369 23.95 1.55 -30.46
CA VAL A 369 24.04 2.87 -29.82
C VAL A 369 24.65 3.89 -30.78
N VAL A 370 23.89 4.94 -31.10
CA VAL A 370 24.29 6.00 -32.04
C VAL A 370 24.31 7.36 -31.34
N GLY A 371 25.36 8.16 -31.55
CA GLY A 371 25.40 9.56 -31.11
C GLY A 371 25.82 9.80 -29.64
N LEU A 372 26.65 8.94 -29.05
CA LEU A 372 27.11 9.11 -27.68
C LEU A 372 28.03 10.35 -27.50
N PRO A 373 27.83 11.17 -26.46
CA PRO A 373 28.79 12.21 -26.10
C PRO A 373 30.10 11.61 -25.58
N ALA A 374 31.23 12.26 -25.88
CA ALA A 374 32.55 11.81 -25.43
C ALA A 374 32.63 11.75 -23.90
N GLY A 375 33.05 10.61 -23.35
CA GLY A 375 33.25 10.40 -21.91
C GLY A 375 32.08 9.73 -21.17
N LEU A 376 31.05 9.24 -21.88
CA LEU A 376 30.00 8.41 -21.30
C LEU A 376 30.56 7.04 -20.89
N ASN A 377 30.34 6.64 -19.63
CA ASN A 377 30.52 5.26 -19.19
C ASN A 377 29.24 4.46 -19.51
N LEU A 378 29.37 3.44 -20.34
CA LEU A 378 28.30 2.50 -20.68
C LEU A 378 28.56 1.19 -19.93
N THR A 379 27.60 0.74 -19.12
CA THR A 379 27.61 -0.58 -18.49
C THR A 379 26.46 -1.39 -19.06
N LEU A 380 26.77 -2.57 -19.60
CA LEU A 380 25.80 -3.55 -20.07
C LEU A 380 25.94 -4.79 -19.20
N ASP A 381 24.83 -5.20 -18.61
CA ASP A 381 24.71 -6.48 -17.93
C ASP A 381 23.62 -7.26 -18.65
N GLY A 382 24.04 -8.13 -19.57
CA GLY A 382 23.13 -8.99 -20.34
C GLY A 382 23.06 -10.40 -19.80
N GLY A 383 23.47 -10.65 -18.55
CA GLY A 383 23.35 -11.99 -17.97
C GLY A 383 24.34 -13.01 -18.56
N ALA A 384 23.85 -14.22 -18.91
CA ALA A 384 24.68 -15.42 -19.16
C ALA A 384 24.75 -15.85 -20.63
N ASP A 385 24.27 -15.03 -21.55
CA ASP A 385 24.16 -15.27 -22.99
C ASP A 385 25.02 -14.27 -23.82
N ASN A 386 24.90 -14.32 -25.15
CA ASN A 386 25.80 -13.63 -26.07
C ASN A 386 25.16 -12.35 -26.62
N ASP A 387 25.46 -11.20 -26.00
CA ASP A 387 24.98 -9.91 -26.49
C ASP A 387 25.89 -9.29 -27.55
N ILE A 388 25.29 -8.57 -28.50
CA ILE A 388 26.02 -7.82 -29.54
C ILE A 388 25.85 -6.33 -29.31
N LEU A 389 26.96 -5.65 -28.97
CA LEU A 389 27.04 -4.19 -28.91
C LEU A 389 27.66 -3.64 -30.20
N THR A 390 26.90 -2.79 -30.91
CA THR A 390 27.40 -2.03 -32.06
C THR A 390 27.48 -0.54 -31.75
N VAL A 391 28.68 0.04 -31.89
CA VAL A 391 28.96 1.47 -31.60
C VAL A 391 29.34 2.19 -32.89
N ASP A 392 28.79 3.39 -33.11
CA ASP A 392 29.14 4.24 -34.26
C ASP A 392 30.64 4.69 -34.19
N PRO A 393 31.45 4.41 -35.22
CA PRO A 393 32.87 4.77 -35.25
C PRO A 393 33.14 6.29 -35.22
N ALA A 394 32.15 7.15 -35.43
CA ALA A 394 32.33 8.60 -35.34
C ALA A 394 32.47 9.14 -33.89
N HIS A 395 32.14 8.34 -32.87
CA HIS A 395 32.08 8.76 -31.47
C HIS A 395 32.63 7.67 -30.52
N PRO A 396 33.96 7.63 -30.24
CA PRO A 396 34.55 6.55 -29.44
C PRO A 396 34.09 6.62 -27.97
N ALA A 397 33.40 5.58 -27.51
CA ALA A 397 33.06 5.36 -26.12
C ALA A 397 34.17 4.56 -25.39
N THR A 398 34.36 4.82 -24.10
CA THR A 398 35.23 4.01 -23.24
C THR A 398 34.37 2.92 -22.61
N ILE A 399 34.57 1.66 -23.03
CA ILE A 399 33.84 0.50 -22.47
C ILE A 399 34.63 -0.03 -21.28
N LEU A 400 34.03 -0.08 -20.10
CA LEU A 400 34.62 -0.68 -18.89
C LEU A 400 33.81 -1.92 -18.51
N ASN A 401 34.50 -3.05 -18.29
CA ASN A 401 33.97 -4.37 -17.92
C ASN A 401 33.07 -5.04 -18.97
N PHE A 402 33.68 -5.81 -19.88
CA PHE A 402 32.98 -6.75 -20.76
C PHE A 402 33.62 -8.14 -20.55
N GLU A 403 32.83 -9.15 -20.15
CA GLU A 403 33.27 -10.55 -20.26
C GLU A 403 33.11 -10.98 -21.73
N ILE A 404 34.23 -11.03 -22.45
CA ILE A 404 34.22 -11.28 -23.90
C ILE A 404 33.94 -12.75 -24.18
N VAL A 405 32.72 -13.08 -24.63
CA VAL A 405 32.46 -14.30 -25.39
C VAL A 405 32.20 -13.93 -26.86
N GLN A 406 33.31 -13.87 -27.60
CA GLN A 406 33.38 -13.97 -29.07
C GLN A 406 32.61 -12.93 -29.92
N ALA A 407 33.05 -11.67 -29.91
CA ALA A 407 32.62 -10.65 -30.86
C ALA A 407 33.07 -10.96 -32.31
N LEU A 408 32.11 -10.99 -33.25
CA LEU A 408 32.37 -10.94 -34.70
C LEU A 408 32.63 -9.47 -35.07
N LEU A 409 33.88 -9.03 -34.90
CA LEU A 409 34.32 -7.69 -35.23
C LEU A 409 34.52 -7.55 -36.75
N GLU A 410 33.47 -7.23 -37.50
CA GLU A 410 33.64 -6.85 -38.91
C GLU A 410 34.25 -5.44 -39.00
N GLN A 411 35.45 -5.42 -39.56
CA GLN A 411 36.45 -4.35 -39.65
C GLN A 411 35.95 -3.00 -40.18
N PHE A 412 36.21 -1.91 -39.44
CA PHE A 412 36.87 -0.69 -39.95
C PHE A 412 37.72 -0.04 -38.82
N LEU A 413 39.05 -0.26 -38.85
CA LEU A 413 40.10 0.17 -37.89
C LEU A 413 40.35 1.72 -37.84
N PRO A 414 41.08 2.31 -36.85
CA PRO A 414 42.02 1.68 -35.89
C PRO A 414 41.78 1.98 -34.39
N ILE A 415 42.05 0.96 -33.56
CA ILE A 415 42.09 1.03 -32.09
C ILE A 415 43.39 1.72 -31.64
N ILE A 416 43.28 2.80 -30.86
CA ILE A 416 44.39 3.27 -30.00
C ILE A 416 44.22 2.57 -28.65
N ALA A 417 44.92 1.46 -28.48
CA ALA A 417 45.14 0.87 -27.17
C ALA A 417 46.37 1.54 -26.56
N THR A 418 46.23 2.14 -25.38
CA THR A 418 47.35 2.46 -24.50
C THR A 418 47.10 1.79 -23.15
N PRO A 419 48.17 1.32 -22.47
CA PRO A 419 48.16 0.17 -21.56
C PRO A 419 47.42 0.36 -20.24
#